data_AF-A0A9X8EF67-F1
#
_entry.id   AF-A0A9X8EF67-F1
#
_cell.length_a   1.000
_cell.length_b   1.000
_cell.length_c   1.000
_cell.angle_alpha   90.00
_cell.angle_beta   90.00
_cell.angle_gamma   90.00
#
_symmetry.space_group_name_H-M   'P 1'
#
loop_
_entity.id
_entity.type
_entity.pdbx_description
1 polymer ?
#
loop_
_entity_poly.entity_id
_entity_poly.type
_entity_poly.pdbx_seq_one_letter_code
_entity_poly.pdbx_strand_id
1 'polypeptide(L)'
;MPVFHRFALGFTLAAGALLSSGCVKDHGIDPLPLRFVSFSDNPYRYDLRFQADEDLLSLFERHTGNGQISERLVCALDGDENFDLEHVITYNLSGSPEFESRAPDGSFNYLAQMSFDKTLPSRSSSTELTRETIQRLLENRTTIPCKLYITAFPYHAYFSLVMRIPVSVLLAEVNKHDYSPYIPPFVWAAPTLDDATPLAPFARQVEAPLYSARLPITDSETGRPLPRVAYVIQRKDGYLEYGTSDAEGYTHEVISLTRETIKLYLVD
;
A
#
# COMPACT_ATOMS: atom_id res chain seq x y z
N MET A 1 60.28 9.10 48.54
CA MET A 1 59.73 8.74 49.87
C MET A 1 60.10 9.86 50.82
N PRO A 2 59.25 10.32 51.78
CA PRO A 2 57.93 9.84 52.26
C PRO A 2 56.81 10.91 52.02
N VAL A 3 55.53 10.85 52.40
CA VAL A 3 54.52 9.86 52.84
C VAL A 3 53.13 10.50 52.59
N PHE A 4 52.14 9.66 52.34
CA PHE A 4 50.71 9.87 52.07
C PHE A 4 49.93 10.84 52.98
N HIS A 5 48.91 11.50 52.41
CA HIS A 5 47.57 11.60 53.02
C HIS A 5 46.46 11.42 51.98
N ARG A 6 45.52 10.52 52.30
CA ARG A 6 44.30 10.19 51.56
C ARG A 6 43.22 11.23 51.86
N PHE A 7 42.49 11.68 50.85
CA PHE A 7 41.10 12.11 51.01
C PHE A 7 40.26 11.43 49.93
N ALA A 8 39.34 10.57 50.38
CA ALA A 8 38.26 10.07 49.56
C ALA A 8 37.15 11.13 49.56
N LEU A 9 36.67 11.51 48.38
CA LEU A 9 35.34 12.09 48.22
C LEU A 9 34.80 11.55 46.90
N GLY A 10 33.77 10.70 46.98
CA GLY A 10 33.04 10.26 45.82
C GLY A 10 32.28 11.43 45.21
N PHE A 11 32.25 11.48 43.88
CA PHE A 11 31.23 12.22 43.15
C PHE A 11 30.85 11.40 41.91
N THR A 12 29.69 10.76 42.02
CA THR A 12 28.92 10.20 40.92
C THR A 12 28.58 11.34 39.95
N LEU A 13 28.98 11.26 38.68
CA LEU A 13 28.36 12.08 37.63
C LEU A 13 28.13 11.26 36.36
N ALA A 14 26.90 10.76 36.30
CA ALA A 14 25.96 10.81 35.19
C ALA A 14 26.49 10.61 33.76
N ALA A 15 25.97 9.55 33.16
CA ALA A 15 25.90 9.30 31.73
C ALA A 15 25.44 10.53 30.92
N GLY A 16 26.23 10.90 29.92
CA GLY A 16 25.77 11.70 28.79
C GLY A 16 25.47 10.78 27.62
N ALA A 17 24.31 10.10 27.65
CA ALA A 17 23.76 9.51 26.44
C ALA A 17 23.35 10.65 25.52
N LEU A 18 24.22 11.00 24.56
CA LEU A 18 23.87 11.84 23.42
C LEU A 18 22.87 11.05 22.57
N LEU A 19 21.59 11.15 22.93
CA LEU A 19 20.51 10.77 22.04
C LEU A 19 20.62 11.71 20.84
N SER A 20 21.14 11.19 19.74
CA SER A 20 21.06 11.82 18.43
C SER A 20 19.58 11.87 18.03
N SER A 21 18.87 12.89 18.50
CA SER A 21 17.68 13.37 17.80
C SER A 21 18.19 13.88 16.46
N GLY A 22 18.17 13.01 15.44
CA GLY A 22 18.41 13.45 14.07
C GLY A 22 17.35 14.49 13.76
N CYS A 23 17.73 15.76 13.78
CA CYS A 23 16.81 16.85 13.44
C CYS A 23 16.49 16.71 11.95
N VAL A 24 15.27 16.26 11.67
CA VAL A 24 14.69 16.38 10.34
C VAL A 24 14.51 17.87 10.07
N LYS A 25 14.94 18.33 8.90
CA LYS A 25 14.92 19.73 8.48
C LYS A 25 13.71 20.00 7.59
N ASP A 26 13.18 21.21 7.67
CA ASP A 26 12.28 21.68 6.62
C ASP A 26 13.06 21.90 5.33
N HIS A 27 12.45 21.50 4.21
CA HIS A 27 13.05 21.65 2.88
C HIS A 27 12.75 23.00 2.23
N GLY A 28 11.72 23.72 2.70
CA GLY A 28 11.35 25.05 2.19
C GLY A 28 10.82 25.05 0.74
N ILE A 29 10.39 23.89 0.24
CA ILE A 29 9.83 23.73 -1.11
C ILE A 29 8.30 23.82 -0.99
N ASP A 30 7.70 24.76 -1.70
CA ASP A 30 6.24 24.94 -1.68
C ASP A 30 5.52 23.78 -2.38
N PRO A 31 4.37 23.31 -1.87
CA PRO A 31 3.57 22.29 -2.53
C PRO A 31 3.13 22.71 -3.94
N LEU A 32 3.50 21.91 -4.94
CA LEU A 32 3.18 22.17 -6.34
C LEU A 32 1.86 21.50 -6.75
N PRO A 33 1.06 22.13 -7.64
CA PRO A 33 -0.06 21.47 -8.28
C PRO A 33 0.41 20.43 -9.30
N LEU A 34 -0.26 19.29 -9.32
CA LEU A 34 -0.14 18.30 -10.39
C LEU A 34 -1.37 18.36 -11.29
N ARG A 35 -1.18 18.20 -12.60
CA ARG A 35 -2.27 18.20 -13.58
C ARG A 35 -2.45 16.81 -14.16
N PHE A 36 -3.59 16.20 -13.89
CA PHE A 36 -3.97 14.92 -14.50
C PHE A 36 -4.08 15.08 -16.03
N VAL A 37 -3.52 14.12 -16.77
CA VAL A 37 -3.58 14.09 -18.24
C VAL A 37 -4.40 12.91 -18.71
N SER A 38 -4.03 11.69 -18.33
CA SER A 38 -4.74 10.49 -18.76
C SER A 38 -4.55 9.31 -17.82
N PHE A 39 -5.45 8.36 -17.96
CA PHE A 39 -5.37 7.04 -17.35
C PHE A 39 -5.66 6.03 -18.44
N SER A 40 -4.84 5.00 -18.59
CA SER A 40 -5.01 3.97 -19.61
C SER A 40 -4.67 2.58 -19.10
N ASP A 41 -5.42 1.60 -19.58
CA ASP A 41 -5.11 0.20 -19.41
C ASP A 41 -3.73 -0.18 -19.99
N ASN A 42 -2.95 -0.97 -19.24
CA ASN A 42 -1.72 -1.61 -19.66
C ASN A 42 -1.75 -3.08 -19.15
N PRO A 43 -1.32 -4.10 -19.93
CA PRO A 43 -1.52 -5.52 -19.58
C PRO A 43 -1.10 -5.99 -18.18
N TYR A 44 -0.25 -5.24 -17.47
CA TYR A 44 0.22 -5.61 -16.13
C TYR A 44 -0.17 -4.61 -15.03
N ARG A 45 -0.50 -3.36 -15.39
CA ARG A 45 -0.68 -2.20 -14.49
C ARG A 45 -1.56 -1.17 -15.18
N TYR A 46 -1.82 -0.02 -14.56
CA TYR A 46 -2.45 1.10 -15.25
C TYR A 46 -1.44 2.22 -15.47
N ASP A 47 -1.46 2.81 -16.65
CA ASP A 47 -0.64 3.98 -16.94
C ASP A 47 -1.40 5.25 -16.51
N LEU A 48 -0.87 5.98 -15.54
CA LEU A 48 -1.36 7.31 -15.16
C LEU A 48 -0.38 8.37 -15.61
N ARG A 49 -0.84 9.27 -16.49
CA ARG A 49 -0.05 10.40 -16.97
C ARG A 49 -0.49 11.69 -16.32
N PHE A 50 0.49 12.50 -15.91
CA PHE A 50 0.26 13.80 -15.30
C PHE A 50 1.41 14.76 -15.59
N GLN A 51 1.20 16.04 -15.29
CA GLN A 51 2.18 17.11 -15.47
C GLN A 51 2.50 17.83 -14.18
N ALA A 52 3.72 18.37 -14.11
CA ALA A 52 4.16 19.32 -13.10
C ALA A 52 4.98 20.45 -13.73
N ASP A 53 4.98 21.61 -13.09
CA ASP A 53 5.73 22.79 -13.55
C ASP A 53 7.21 22.75 -13.15
N GLU A 54 7.58 21.83 -12.25
CA GLU A 54 8.95 21.58 -11.84
C GLU A 54 9.35 20.12 -12.07
N ASP A 55 10.66 19.89 -12.11
CA ASP A 55 11.21 18.54 -12.22
C ASP A 55 11.09 17.80 -10.89
N LEU A 56 10.07 16.94 -10.79
CA LEU A 56 9.79 16.14 -9.59
C LEU A 56 10.90 15.14 -9.26
N LEU A 57 11.68 14.65 -10.22
CA LEU A 57 12.72 13.63 -9.97
C LEU A 57 14.06 14.23 -9.50
N SER A 58 14.23 15.54 -9.66
CA SER A 58 15.40 16.28 -9.16
C SER A 58 15.02 17.44 -8.24
N LEU A 59 13.77 17.48 -7.76
CA LEU A 59 13.20 18.59 -7.00
C LEU A 59 14.08 18.96 -5.79
N PHE A 60 14.45 17.98 -4.97
CA PHE A 60 15.29 18.24 -3.80
C PHE A 60 16.70 18.68 -4.17
N GLU A 61 17.28 18.09 -5.22
CA GLU A 61 18.63 18.44 -5.67
C GLU A 61 18.68 19.89 -6.14
N ARG A 62 17.66 20.33 -6.88
CA ARG A 62 17.56 21.69 -7.42
C ARG A 62 17.32 22.74 -6.35
N HIS A 63 16.50 22.45 -5.34
CA HIS A 63 16.14 23.41 -4.29
C HIS A 63 17.12 23.42 -3.11
N THR A 64 17.69 22.26 -2.76
CA THR A 64 18.46 22.09 -1.52
C THR A 64 19.92 21.65 -1.75
N GLY A 65 20.29 21.27 -2.98
CA GLY A 65 21.59 20.69 -3.30
C GLY A 65 21.79 19.25 -2.83
N ASN A 66 20.76 18.61 -2.25
CA ASN A 66 20.80 17.21 -1.81
C ASN A 66 19.86 16.36 -2.64
N GLY A 67 20.23 15.12 -2.93
CA GLY A 67 19.36 14.20 -3.65
C GLY A 67 18.10 13.80 -2.87
N GLN A 68 17.14 13.25 -3.60
CA GLN A 68 15.94 12.59 -3.08
C GLN A 68 16.14 11.06 -3.03
N ILE A 69 15.33 10.39 -2.20
CA ILE A 69 15.39 8.94 -1.94
C ILE A 69 14.34 8.21 -2.79
N SER A 70 13.11 8.70 -2.78
CA SER A 70 12.02 8.08 -3.53
C SER A 70 10.83 9.02 -3.70
N GLU A 71 10.10 8.79 -4.78
CA GLU A 71 8.88 9.48 -5.17
C GLU A 71 7.76 8.45 -5.29
N ARG A 72 6.58 8.77 -4.77
CA ARG A 72 5.41 7.93 -4.95
C ARG A 72 4.16 8.78 -5.13
N LEU A 73 3.37 8.43 -6.14
CA LEU A 73 2.03 8.95 -6.34
C LEU A 73 1.06 7.98 -5.67
N VAL A 74 0.22 8.50 -4.77
CA VAL A 74 -0.79 7.71 -4.06
C VAL A 74 -2.13 8.41 -4.18
N CYS A 75 -3.17 7.64 -4.47
CA CYS A 75 -4.55 8.09 -4.46
C CYS A 75 -5.38 7.26 -3.48
N ALA A 76 -6.30 7.89 -2.77
CA ALA A 76 -7.22 7.20 -1.87
C ALA A 76 -8.51 6.79 -2.59
N LEU A 77 -8.91 5.53 -2.43
CA LEU A 77 -10.09 4.97 -3.09
C LEU A 77 -11.35 5.05 -2.20
N ASP A 78 -11.20 4.99 -0.87
CA ASP A 78 -12.29 4.87 0.10
C ASP A 78 -12.56 6.14 0.92
N GLY A 79 -12.06 7.30 0.46
CA GLY A 79 -12.38 8.62 1.04
C GLY A 79 -11.48 9.04 2.18
N ASP A 80 -10.42 8.27 2.41
CA ASP A 80 -9.27 8.69 3.19
C ASP A 80 -8.64 9.95 2.59
N GLU A 81 -8.52 11.01 3.38
CA GLU A 81 -7.87 12.26 2.96
C GLU A 81 -6.58 12.54 3.75
N ASN A 82 -6.17 11.60 4.61
CA ASN A 82 -4.92 11.70 5.34
C ASN A 82 -3.79 11.11 4.48
N PHE A 83 -2.88 11.96 4.01
CA PHE A 83 -1.73 11.56 3.19
C PHE A 83 -0.42 11.62 3.97
N ASP A 84 -0.47 11.78 5.29
CA ASP A 84 0.73 11.84 6.12
C ASP A 84 1.53 10.53 5.99
N LEU A 85 2.86 10.62 6.02
CA LEU A 85 3.72 9.45 5.80
C LEU A 85 3.51 8.33 6.81
N GLU A 86 3.06 8.65 8.03
CA GLU A 86 2.79 7.67 9.10
C GLU A 86 1.42 7.00 8.95
N HIS A 87 0.51 7.64 8.21
CA HIS A 87 -0.82 7.12 7.95
C HIS A 87 -0.82 6.13 6.77
N VAL A 88 -1.64 5.08 6.88
CA VAL A 88 -1.77 4.06 5.82
C VAL A 88 -3.12 4.21 5.14
N ILE A 89 -3.10 4.61 3.87
CA ILE A 89 -4.27 4.59 2.99
C ILE A 89 -4.52 3.13 2.59
N THR A 90 -5.49 2.50 3.25
CA THR A 90 -5.74 1.06 3.12
C THR A 90 -6.12 0.67 1.70
N TYR A 91 -7.05 1.40 1.07
CA TYR A 91 -7.44 1.17 -0.32
C TYR A 91 -6.86 2.28 -1.18
N ASN A 92 -5.82 1.96 -1.94
CA ASN A 92 -5.08 2.96 -2.69
C ASN A 92 -4.89 2.58 -4.16
N LEU A 93 -4.74 3.59 -4.99
CA LEU A 93 -4.14 3.48 -6.32
C LEU A 93 -2.76 4.12 -6.21
N SER A 94 -1.67 3.37 -6.37
CA SER A 94 -0.33 3.91 -6.18
C SER A 94 0.70 3.41 -7.18
N GLY A 95 1.72 4.24 -7.41
CA GLY A 95 2.79 3.98 -8.37
C GLY A 95 3.96 4.96 -8.20
N SER A 96 5.08 4.64 -8.82
CA SER A 96 6.25 5.54 -8.85
C SER A 96 6.22 6.32 -10.17
N PRO A 97 6.38 7.66 -10.14
CA PRO A 97 6.46 8.45 -11.36
C PRO A 97 7.81 8.29 -12.07
N GLU A 98 7.76 8.24 -13.38
CA GLU A 98 8.91 8.25 -14.29
C GLU A 98 8.80 9.45 -15.22
N PHE A 99 9.94 10.06 -15.55
CA PHE A 99 9.99 11.15 -16.52
C PHE A 99 9.67 10.59 -17.91
N GLU A 100 8.66 11.14 -18.57
CA GLU A 100 8.27 10.73 -19.92
C GLU A 100 8.85 11.69 -20.96
N SER A 101 8.59 13.00 -20.80
CA SER A 101 9.03 14.02 -21.75
C SER A 101 8.87 15.44 -21.20
N ARG A 102 9.37 16.44 -21.94
CA ARG A 102 9.00 17.85 -21.72
C ARG A 102 7.82 18.22 -22.62
N ALA A 103 6.85 18.92 -22.06
CA ALA A 103 5.75 19.51 -22.81
C ALA A 103 6.21 20.79 -23.55
N PRO A 104 5.51 21.21 -24.63
CA PRO A 104 5.85 22.42 -25.38
C PRO A 104 5.83 23.72 -24.56
N ASP A 105 5.03 23.75 -23.49
CA ASP A 105 4.95 24.88 -22.55
C ASP A 105 6.08 24.90 -21.51
N GLY A 106 7.00 23.92 -21.56
CA GLY A 106 8.13 23.79 -20.65
C GLY A 106 7.84 22.93 -19.42
N SER A 107 6.58 22.52 -19.19
CA SER A 107 6.23 21.62 -18.10
C SER A 107 6.76 20.20 -18.33
N PHE A 108 6.77 19.40 -17.26
CA PHE A 108 7.33 18.05 -17.23
C PHE A 108 6.19 17.03 -17.29
N ASN A 109 6.22 16.13 -18.27
CA ASN A 109 5.28 15.02 -18.38
C ASN A 109 5.83 13.80 -17.64
N TYR A 110 4.96 13.18 -16.85
CA TYR A 110 5.27 11.98 -16.08
C TYR A 110 4.32 10.85 -16.43
N LEU A 111 4.85 9.64 -16.41
CA LEU A 111 4.11 8.39 -16.43
C LEU A 111 4.32 7.69 -15.09
N ALA A 112 3.24 7.30 -14.41
CA ALA A 112 3.31 6.41 -13.27
C ALA A 112 2.59 5.10 -13.61
N GLN A 113 3.27 3.97 -13.43
CA GLN A 113 2.63 2.65 -13.49
C GLN A 113 1.95 2.38 -12.16
N MET A 114 0.63 2.33 -12.19
CA MET A 114 -0.23 2.29 -11.02
C MET A 114 -0.82 0.91 -10.79
N SER A 115 -0.97 0.55 -9.52
CA SER A 115 -1.71 -0.62 -9.05
C SER A 115 -2.83 -0.20 -8.13
N PHE A 116 -3.99 -0.86 -8.26
CA PHE A 116 -5.07 -0.78 -7.27
C PHE A 116 -4.79 -1.80 -6.19
N ASP A 117 -4.60 -1.35 -4.96
CA ASP A 117 -4.07 -2.14 -3.86
C ASP A 117 -4.89 -1.99 -2.58
N LYS A 118 -4.95 -3.08 -1.82
CA LYS A 118 -5.25 -3.09 -0.40
C LYS A 118 -3.94 -3.24 0.38
N THR A 119 -3.53 -2.21 1.10
CA THR A 119 -2.36 -2.23 1.97
C THR A 119 -2.79 -2.46 3.42
N LEU A 120 -2.16 -3.41 4.11
CA LEU A 120 -2.42 -3.66 5.53
C LEU A 120 -1.95 -2.46 6.38
N PRO A 121 -2.60 -2.14 7.52
CA PRO A 121 -2.16 -1.06 8.41
C PRO A 121 -0.71 -1.21 8.90
N SER A 122 -0.21 -2.44 9.01
CA SER A 122 1.19 -2.75 9.34
C SER A 122 2.19 -2.43 8.22
N ARG A 123 1.71 -2.14 7.00
CA ARG A 123 2.49 -1.99 5.75
C ARG A 123 3.27 -3.25 5.34
N SER A 124 3.02 -4.38 6.00
CA SER A 124 3.78 -5.62 5.78
C SER A 124 3.35 -6.37 4.52
N SER A 125 2.20 -6.02 3.95
CA SER A 125 1.68 -6.62 2.71
C SER A 125 0.77 -5.65 1.97
N SER A 126 0.77 -5.79 0.64
CA SER A 126 -0.19 -5.19 -0.27
C SER A 126 -0.76 -6.27 -1.17
N THR A 127 -2.04 -6.17 -1.53
CA THR A 127 -2.67 -7.11 -2.46
C THR A 127 -3.50 -6.36 -3.47
N GLU A 128 -3.39 -6.76 -4.73
CA GLU A 128 -4.09 -6.15 -5.84
C GLU A 128 -5.61 -6.31 -5.69
N LEU A 129 -6.36 -5.25 -5.97
CA LEU A 129 -7.82 -5.22 -5.84
C LEU A 129 -8.50 -5.83 -7.08
N THR A 130 -9.60 -6.55 -6.87
CA THR A 130 -10.44 -7.02 -7.98
C THR A 130 -11.22 -5.89 -8.63
N ARG A 131 -11.62 -6.08 -9.89
CA ARG A 131 -12.49 -5.15 -10.63
C ARG A 131 -13.75 -4.77 -9.85
N GLU A 132 -14.45 -5.76 -9.28
CA GLU A 132 -15.70 -5.56 -8.55
C GLU A 132 -15.48 -4.78 -7.25
N THR A 133 -14.31 -4.93 -6.63
CA THR A 133 -13.93 -4.17 -5.44
C THR A 133 -13.64 -2.72 -5.79
N ILE A 134 -12.87 -2.49 -6.87
CA ILE A 134 -12.60 -1.15 -7.39
C ILE A 134 -13.91 -0.42 -7.74
N GLN A 135 -14.81 -1.09 -8.46
CA GLN A 135 -16.12 -0.53 -8.82
C GLN A 135 -16.91 -0.11 -7.57
N ARG A 136 -17.03 -0.99 -6.57
CA ARG A 136 -17.74 -0.69 -5.31
C ARG A 136 -17.13 0.47 -4.52
N LEU A 137 -15.79 0.56 -4.48
CA LEU A 137 -15.11 1.67 -3.80
C LEU A 137 -15.41 3.03 -4.46
N LEU A 138 -15.63 3.01 -5.79
CA LEU A 138 -15.76 4.21 -6.60
C LEU A 138 -17.20 4.56 -6.99
N GLU A 139 -18.18 3.68 -6.82
CA GLU A 139 -19.55 3.81 -7.37
C GLU A 139 -20.28 5.10 -6.98
N ASN A 140 -20.01 5.65 -5.79
CA ASN A 140 -20.65 6.86 -5.26
C ASN A 140 -19.73 8.09 -5.32
N ARG A 141 -18.66 8.04 -6.11
CA ARG A 141 -17.63 9.09 -6.17
C ARG A 141 -17.53 9.67 -7.57
N THR A 142 -17.35 10.98 -7.64
CA THR A 142 -17.07 11.68 -8.91
C THR A 142 -15.59 11.84 -9.17
N THR A 143 -14.79 11.97 -8.09
CA THR A 143 -13.33 12.08 -8.15
C THR A 143 -12.66 11.34 -6.99
N ILE A 144 -11.40 10.94 -7.18
CA ILE A 144 -10.52 10.51 -6.08
C ILE A 144 -9.38 11.52 -5.86
N PRO A 145 -8.95 11.76 -4.62
CA PRO A 145 -7.78 12.59 -4.32
C PRO A 145 -6.49 11.80 -4.50
N CYS A 146 -5.48 12.44 -5.07
CA CYS A 146 -4.12 11.94 -5.22
C CYS A 146 -3.10 12.96 -4.73
N LYS A 147 -2.03 12.49 -4.10
CA LYS A 147 -0.85 13.30 -3.79
C LYS A 147 0.41 12.54 -4.16
N LEU A 148 1.39 13.29 -4.65
CA LEU A 148 2.77 12.84 -4.71
C LEU A 148 3.43 13.13 -3.37
N TYR A 149 4.19 12.19 -2.84
CA TYR A 149 5.18 12.48 -1.81
C TYR A 149 6.59 12.16 -2.31
N ILE A 150 7.56 12.93 -1.82
CA ILE A 150 8.98 12.72 -2.09
C ILE A 150 9.71 12.70 -0.75
N THR A 151 10.50 11.64 -0.54
CA THR A 151 11.34 11.51 0.65
C THR A 151 12.77 11.90 0.32
N ALA A 152 13.43 12.63 1.22
CA ALA A 152 14.83 13.00 1.08
C ALA A 152 15.42 13.19 2.47
N PHE A 153 16.57 12.60 2.77
CA PHE A 153 17.23 12.79 4.07
C PHE A 153 18.23 13.95 3.98
N PRO A 154 18.29 14.87 4.96
CA PRO A 154 17.64 14.85 6.28
C PRO A 154 16.35 15.69 6.35
N TYR A 155 15.55 15.74 5.30
CA TYR A 155 14.38 16.63 5.22
C TYR A 155 13.06 15.94 5.57
N HIS A 156 12.07 16.73 5.96
CA HIS A 156 10.67 16.29 5.98
C HIS A 156 10.27 15.88 4.56
N ALA A 157 9.32 14.96 4.45
CA ALA A 157 8.81 14.57 3.14
C ALA A 157 8.06 15.74 2.52
N TYR A 158 8.35 15.96 1.23
CA TYR A 158 7.59 16.89 0.42
C TYR A 158 6.26 16.25 0.03
N PHE A 159 5.21 17.06 -0.07
CA PHE A 159 3.91 16.65 -0.59
C PHE A 159 3.41 17.66 -1.62
N SER A 160 2.84 17.16 -2.71
CA SER A 160 2.13 18.00 -3.68
C SER A 160 0.80 18.53 -3.14
N LEU A 161 0.22 19.49 -3.85
CA LEU A 161 -1.22 19.77 -3.73
C LEU A 161 -2.04 18.55 -4.18
N VAL A 162 -3.30 18.49 -3.74
CA VAL A 162 -4.22 17.41 -4.11
C VAL A 162 -4.56 17.52 -5.59
N MET A 163 -4.23 16.49 -6.35
CA MET A 163 -4.73 16.27 -7.71
C MET A 163 -6.00 15.43 -7.64
N ARG A 164 -7.07 15.85 -8.31
CA ARG A 164 -8.33 15.10 -8.37
C ARG A 164 -8.45 14.37 -9.70
N ILE A 165 -8.61 13.05 -9.65
CA ILE A 165 -8.82 12.23 -10.85
C ILE A 165 -10.31 11.91 -10.97
N PRO A 166 -10.94 12.12 -12.15
CA PRO A 166 -12.33 11.73 -12.36
C PRO A 166 -12.50 10.21 -12.26
N VAL A 167 -13.50 9.76 -11.52
CA VAL A 167 -13.78 8.32 -11.38
C VAL A 167 -14.20 7.69 -12.71
N SER A 168 -14.87 8.46 -13.57
CA SER A 168 -15.33 7.99 -14.88
C SER A 168 -14.19 7.49 -15.77
N VAL A 169 -13.03 8.15 -15.76
CA VAL A 169 -11.85 7.69 -16.53
C VAL A 169 -11.22 6.44 -15.92
N LEU A 170 -11.19 6.34 -14.59
CA LEU A 170 -10.68 5.13 -13.91
C LEU A 170 -11.53 3.91 -14.25
N LEU A 171 -12.86 4.03 -14.08
CA LEU A 171 -13.80 2.94 -14.35
C LEU A 171 -13.82 2.55 -15.83
N ALA A 172 -13.64 3.52 -16.75
CA ALA A 172 -13.57 3.23 -18.17
C ALA A 172 -12.40 2.28 -18.52
N GLU A 173 -11.23 2.46 -17.89
CA GLU A 173 -10.07 1.58 -18.12
C GLU A 173 -10.16 0.28 -17.32
N VAL A 174 -10.61 0.33 -16.06
CA VAL A 174 -10.83 -0.87 -15.22
C VAL A 174 -11.81 -1.86 -15.86
N ASN A 175 -12.81 -1.35 -16.60
CA ASN A 175 -13.77 -2.18 -17.32
C ASN A 175 -13.19 -2.80 -18.60
N LYS A 176 -12.15 -2.21 -19.18
CA LYS A 176 -11.41 -2.78 -20.32
C LYS A 176 -10.38 -3.79 -19.87
N HIS A 177 -9.76 -3.53 -18.73
CA HIS A 177 -8.64 -4.29 -18.19
C HIS A 177 -9.07 -5.73 -17.94
N ASP A 178 -8.84 -6.59 -18.92
CA ASP A 178 -9.07 -8.00 -18.81
C ASP A 178 -7.97 -8.55 -17.92
N TYR A 179 -8.24 -8.61 -16.60
CA TYR A 179 -7.64 -9.61 -15.73
C TYR A 179 -8.13 -11.00 -16.21
N SER A 180 -7.91 -11.34 -17.48
CA SER A 180 -7.70 -12.74 -17.80
C SER A 180 -6.50 -13.06 -16.93
N PRO A 181 -6.67 -13.86 -15.87
CA PRO A 181 -5.52 -14.30 -15.13
C PRO A 181 -4.61 -14.86 -16.22
N TYR A 182 -3.32 -14.57 -16.17
CA TYR A 182 -2.41 -15.51 -16.80
C TYR A 182 -2.64 -16.82 -16.05
N ILE A 183 -3.64 -17.57 -16.52
CA ILE A 183 -3.88 -18.95 -16.21
C ILE A 183 -2.74 -19.59 -16.99
N PRO A 184 -1.64 -20.02 -16.33
CA PRO A 184 -0.74 -20.92 -17.01
C PRO A 184 -1.62 -22.02 -17.62
N PRO A 185 -1.35 -22.50 -18.84
CA PRO A 185 -2.27 -23.33 -19.66
C PRO A 185 -2.78 -24.65 -19.04
N PHE A 186 -2.61 -24.84 -17.74
CA PHE A 186 -3.00 -25.99 -16.93
C PHE A 186 -4.26 -25.80 -16.06
N VAL A 187 -4.89 -24.61 -15.93
CA VAL A 187 -6.14 -24.49 -15.12
C VAL A 187 -7.37 -24.46 -16.03
N TRP A 188 -8.11 -25.57 -16.05
CA TRP A 188 -9.30 -25.75 -16.87
C TRP A 188 -10.54 -25.22 -16.12
N ALA A 189 -11.16 -24.17 -16.68
CA ALA A 189 -12.52 -23.64 -16.43
C ALA A 189 -12.87 -23.13 -15.01
N ALA A 190 -12.99 -21.80 -14.86
CA ALA A 190 -13.58 -21.17 -13.68
C ALA A 190 -15.13 -21.33 -13.67
N PRO A 191 -15.77 -21.59 -12.52
CA PRO A 191 -17.22 -21.71 -12.42
C PRO A 191 -17.92 -20.34 -12.32
N THR A 192 -19.09 -20.23 -12.95
CA THR A 192 -19.96 -19.03 -12.96
C THR A 192 -20.80 -18.91 -11.67
N LEU A 193 -20.99 -17.69 -11.14
CA LEU A 193 -21.85 -17.39 -9.98
C LEU A 193 -22.99 -16.43 -10.39
N ASP A 194 -24.20 -16.62 -9.84
CA ASP A 194 -25.45 -15.91 -10.21
C ASP A 194 -25.68 -14.56 -9.48
N ASP A 195 -26.33 -13.62 -10.17
CA ASP A 195 -26.49 -12.15 -9.95
C ASP A 195 -27.31 -11.67 -8.71
N ALA A 196 -27.64 -12.51 -7.73
CA ALA A 196 -28.77 -12.20 -6.83
C ALA A 196 -28.47 -11.65 -5.41
N THR A 197 -27.35 -10.96 -5.14
CA THR A 197 -27.06 -10.49 -3.76
C THR A 197 -27.04 -8.96 -3.62
N PRO A 198 -27.90 -8.34 -2.77
CA PRO A 198 -27.94 -6.89 -2.61
C PRO A 198 -26.82 -6.38 -1.68
N LEU A 199 -26.20 -5.25 -2.05
CA LEU A 199 -25.22 -4.53 -1.25
C LEU A 199 -25.93 -3.65 -0.23
N ALA A 200 -25.65 -3.84 1.07
CA ALA A 200 -26.23 -3.04 2.16
C ALA A 200 -25.24 -1.97 2.71
N PRO A 201 -25.74 -0.89 3.36
CA PRO A 201 -25.09 0.41 3.39
C PRO A 201 -24.47 0.83 4.76
N PHE A 202 -23.49 1.74 4.70
CA PHE A 202 -22.86 2.60 5.73
C PHE A 202 -22.21 2.00 7.01
N ALA A 203 -20.90 2.24 7.14
CA ALA A 203 -20.07 1.91 8.31
C ALA A 203 -20.01 3.05 9.34
N ARG A 204 -20.28 2.70 10.61
CA ARG A 204 -19.93 3.45 11.82
C ARG A 204 -18.59 2.87 12.31
N GLN A 205 -17.62 3.69 12.72
CA GLN A 205 -16.41 3.16 13.38
C GLN A 205 -16.84 2.46 14.68
N VAL A 206 -16.69 1.14 14.69
CA VAL A 206 -16.84 0.28 15.87
C VAL A 206 -15.44 -0.21 16.17
N GLU A 207 -15.00 -0.11 17.42
CA GLU A 207 -13.90 -0.94 17.95
C GLU A 207 -14.35 -2.40 17.82
N ALA A 208 -14.13 -2.97 16.65
CA ALA A 208 -14.55 -4.32 16.34
C ALA A 208 -13.45 -5.25 16.88
N PRO A 209 -13.82 -6.31 17.64
CA PRO A 209 -12.86 -7.33 18.01
C PRO A 209 -12.20 -7.89 16.75
N LEU A 210 -10.86 -7.81 16.69
CA LEU A 210 -10.06 -8.45 15.66
C LEU A 210 -9.98 -9.95 15.97
N TYR A 211 -10.60 -10.74 15.12
CA TYR A 211 -10.50 -12.20 15.14
C TYR A 211 -9.28 -12.58 14.30
N SER A 212 -8.23 -13.10 14.95
CA SER A 212 -7.10 -13.69 14.24
C SER A 212 -6.86 -15.15 14.63
N ALA A 213 -6.43 -15.94 13.66
CA ALA A 213 -6.08 -17.33 13.88
C ALA A 213 -5.08 -17.83 12.84
N ARG A 214 -4.22 -18.75 13.26
CA ARG A 214 -3.47 -19.63 12.36
C ARG A 214 -4.15 -20.99 12.37
N LEU A 215 -4.52 -21.50 11.21
CA LEU A 215 -5.22 -22.77 11.10
C LEU A 215 -4.22 -23.92 10.97
N PRO A 216 -4.37 -25.00 11.74
CA PRO A 216 -3.55 -26.20 11.55
C PRO A 216 -4.02 -26.93 10.29
N ILE A 217 -3.05 -27.36 9.48
CA ILE A 217 -3.26 -28.27 8.36
C ILE A 217 -2.70 -29.61 8.78
N THR A 218 -3.59 -30.58 8.90
CA THR A 218 -3.26 -31.94 9.34
C THR A 218 -3.78 -32.96 8.34
N ASP A 219 -3.03 -34.05 8.20
CA ASP A 219 -3.45 -35.23 7.49
C ASP A 219 -4.71 -35.84 8.13
N SER A 220 -5.75 -36.11 7.34
CA SER A 220 -7.06 -36.54 7.85
C SER A 220 -7.06 -37.96 8.42
N GLU A 221 -6.10 -38.81 8.04
CA GLU A 221 -6.02 -40.21 8.49
C GLU A 221 -5.15 -40.34 9.74
N THR A 222 -4.04 -39.60 9.79
CA THR A 222 -3.01 -39.73 10.83
C THR A 222 -3.05 -38.60 11.86
N GLY A 223 -3.74 -37.50 11.58
CA GLY A 223 -3.77 -36.30 12.42
C GLY A 223 -2.43 -35.56 12.51
N ARG A 224 -1.44 -35.96 11.70
CA ARG A 224 -0.11 -35.34 11.73
C ARG A 224 -0.12 -34.00 10.99
N PRO A 225 0.65 -32.99 11.44
CA PRO A 225 0.78 -31.75 10.69
C PRO A 225 1.38 -31.99 9.32
N LEU A 226 0.87 -31.27 8.32
CA LEU A 226 1.40 -31.27 6.96
C LEU A 226 2.20 -29.98 6.75
N PRO A 227 3.53 -30.01 6.89
CA PRO A 227 4.36 -28.84 6.67
C PRO A 227 4.63 -28.60 5.19
N ARG A 228 4.82 -27.33 4.82
CA ARG A 228 5.18 -26.88 3.47
C ARG A 228 4.23 -27.33 2.36
N VAL A 229 2.95 -27.50 2.67
CA VAL A 229 1.91 -27.83 1.68
C VAL A 229 1.18 -26.57 1.24
N ALA A 230 0.85 -26.49 -0.04
CA ALA A 230 0.07 -25.38 -0.57
C ALA A 230 -1.39 -25.51 -0.14
N TYR A 231 -2.01 -24.38 0.18
CA TYR A 231 -3.41 -24.31 0.59
C TYR A 231 -4.07 -23.05 0.07
N VAL A 232 -5.40 -23.08 0.07
CA VAL A 232 -6.28 -21.93 -0.19
C VAL A 232 -7.28 -21.80 0.93
N ILE A 233 -7.41 -20.59 1.47
CA ILE A 233 -8.51 -20.22 2.37
C ILE A 233 -9.53 -19.46 1.55
N GLN A 234 -10.74 -20.01 1.43
CA GLN A 234 -11.89 -19.30 0.92
C GLN A 234 -12.63 -18.64 2.08
N ARG A 235 -12.66 -17.32 2.07
CA ARG A 235 -13.43 -16.50 3.02
C ARG A 235 -14.92 -16.56 2.70
N LYS A 236 -15.73 -16.07 3.64
CA LYS A 236 -17.20 -16.08 3.50
C LYS A 236 -17.68 -15.29 2.28
N ASP A 237 -16.99 -14.23 1.92
CA ASP A 237 -17.27 -13.37 0.76
C ASP A 237 -16.74 -13.94 -0.56
N GLY A 238 -16.15 -15.14 -0.54
CA GLY A 238 -15.56 -15.80 -1.70
C GLY A 238 -14.11 -15.41 -1.98
N TYR A 239 -13.53 -14.47 -1.24
CA TYR A 239 -12.11 -14.12 -1.37
C TYR A 239 -11.21 -15.33 -1.08
N LEU A 240 -10.17 -15.52 -1.90
CA LEU A 240 -9.25 -16.64 -1.80
C LEU A 240 -7.87 -16.15 -1.32
N GLU A 241 -7.42 -16.65 -0.18
CA GLU A 241 -6.07 -16.43 0.34
C GLU A 241 -5.23 -17.68 0.08
N TYR A 242 -4.16 -17.52 -0.69
CA TYR A 242 -3.24 -18.60 -1.02
C TYR A 242 -2.06 -18.58 -0.06
N GLY A 243 -1.56 -19.77 0.29
CA GLY A 243 -0.35 -19.85 1.07
C GLY A 243 0.30 -21.22 1.04
N THR A 244 1.45 -21.30 1.68
CA THR A 244 2.15 -22.55 1.97
C THR A 244 2.27 -22.70 3.48
N SER A 245 1.97 -23.89 4.00
CA SER A 245 2.02 -24.12 5.44
C SER A 245 3.45 -24.00 5.96
N ASP A 246 3.61 -23.55 7.20
CA ASP A 246 4.93 -23.44 7.83
C ASP A 246 5.54 -24.82 8.16
N ALA A 247 6.69 -24.82 8.84
CA ALA A 247 7.38 -26.05 9.21
C ALA A 247 6.60 -26.90 10.24
N GLU A 248 5.64 -26.28 10.92
CA GLU A 248 4.77 -26.88 11.93
C GLU A 248 3.37 -27.22 11.37
N GLY A 249 3.13 -26.96 10.07
CA GLY A 249 1.87 -27.27 9.38
C GLY A 249 0.77 -26.24 9.58
N TYR A 250 1.07 -24.98 9.89
CA TYR A 250 0.08 -23.92 10.06
C TYR A 250 -0.03 -23.01 8.85
N THR A 251 -1.22 -22.45 8.65
CA THR A 251 -1.44 -21.35 7.71
C THR A 251 -0.74 -20.05 8.15
N HIS A 252 -0.74 -19.05 7.28
CA HIS A 252 -0.52 -17.67 7.67
C HIS A 252 -1.64 -17.21 8.61
N GLU A 253 -1.41 -16.10 9.30
CA GLU A 253 -2.40 -15.53 10.20
C GLU A 253 -3.57 -14.94 9.40
N VAL A 254 -4.76 -15.50 9.59
CA VAL A 254 -6.00 -15.00 9.03
C VAL A 254 -6.58 -14.00 9.99
N ILE A 255 -6.84 -12.77 9.53
CA ILE A 255 -7.36 -11.68 10.36
C ILE A 255 -8.72 -11.21 9.80
N SER A 256 -9.70 -11.00 10.69
CA SER A 256 -11.04 -10.51 10.35
C SER A 256 -11.59 -9.57 11.42
N LEU A 257 -12.37 -8.56 11.00
CA LEU A 257 -13.09 -7.67 11.93
C LEU A 257 -14.41 -8.29 12.42
N THR A 258 -14.85 -9.39 11.82
CA THR A 258 -16.06 -10.10 12.22
C THR A 258 -15.78 -11.58 12.32
N ARG A 259 -16.46 -12.28 13.22
CA ARG A 259 -16.37 -13.74 13.27
C ARG A 259 -16.93 -14.30 11.97
N GLU A 260 -16.12 -15.04 11.24
CA GLU A 260 -16.52 -15.65 9.98
C GLU A 260 -16.23 -17.14 9.96
N THR A 261 -16.93 -17.84 9.07
CA THR A 261 -16.61 -19.22 8.71
C THR A 261 -15.85 -19.19 7.41
N ILE A 262 -14.61 -19.69 7.45
CA ILE A 262 -13.77 -19.87 6.27
C ILE A 262 -13.73 -21.34 5.88
N LYS A 263 -13.40 -21.61 4.63
CA LYS A 263 -13.12 -22.95 4.14
C LYS A 263 -11.63 -23.03 3.80
N LEU A 264 -10.97 -24.08 4.27
CA LEU A 264 -9.57 -24.34 3.98
C LEU A 264 -9.48 -25.54 3.03
N TYR A 265 -8.74 -25.36 1.95
CA TYR A 265 -8.52 -26.36 0.92
C TYR A 265 -7.02 -26.62 0.80
N LEU A 266 -6.64 -27.88 0.64
CA LEU A 266 -5.31 -28.24 0.16
C LEU A 266 -5.26 -28.06 -1.36
N VAL A 267 -4.11 -27.61 -1.86
CA VAL A 267 -3.83 -27.59 -3.30
C VAL A 267 -2.97 -28.82 -3.59
N ASP A 268 -3.50 -29.71 -4.43
CA ASP A 268 -2.80 -30.91 -4.90
C ASP A 268 -1.61 -30.59 -5.83
#